data_AF-A0AAQ3PU69-F1
#
_entry.id   AF-A0AAQ3PU69-F1
#
_cell.length_a   1.000
_cell.length_b   1.000
_cell.length_c   1.000
_cell.angle_alpha   90.00
_cell.angle_beta   90.00
_cell.angle_gamma   90.00
#
_symmetry.space_group_name_H-M   'P 1'
#
loop_
_entity.id
_entity.type
_entity.pdbx_description
1 polymer ?
#
loop_
_entity_poly.entity_id
_entity_poly.type
_entity_poly.pdbx_seq_one_letter_code
_entity_poly.pdbx_strand_id
1 'polypeptide(L)'
;MPKQKVSPPAAVRRRIGGAGASAIRWALRVATSIVAWTLLLHLFTFLGIPRPPLPIVRPSCLGGRNNSSAADAVVATREAGHLVHPALPPRRLYKSNGYLLVSCNGGLNQMRAAICDMVTVARYLNLTMVIPELDKQSFWADPSDFGDIFDVNHFIDSLRDEVKIVKELPQKFSEKVPLSMQPISWSSEKYYLRQILPLVRKHKVVRFSKTDSRLANNGLPLKLQKLRCYVNYRALRFTPSIEALGNKMISILRRTGSFIVLHLRYEMDMLAFSGCTHGCSDEETEELTRMRYAYPWWKEKEIDSEKKRLEGLCPLTPGETTLVLKALGFPRDTRVYIASGEIYGGEKRLAVLKTEFPNIVRKEMLLSDDELRPFQKHSTQMAALDYLVSVASDVFVPSNDGNMAKVVEGHRRFTGFHKTIQLDKKKLVELIDLFEDQELSWEEFSVAVKELHEGRISQPTRRRVIPGQPKEEDYFYANPHECLGPARKRRERLKHIEI
;
A
#
# COMPACT_ATOMS: atom_id res chain seq x y z
N MET A 1 9.45 83.25 -12.44
CA MET A 1 10.34 83.84 -11.41
C MET A 1 9.56 84.91 -10.66
N PRO A 2 9.76 85.19 -9.36
CA PRO A 2 10.75 84.65 -8.39
C PRO A 2 10.10 83.82 -7.25
N LYS A 3 10.63 82.64 -6.90
CA LYS A 3 11.59 82.32 -5.82
C LYS A 3 11.18 82.76 -4.40
N GLN A 4 10.61 81.83 -3.63
CA GLN A 4 10.60 81.83 -2.16
C GLN A 4 11.40 80.62 -1.64
N LYS A 5 12.34 80.91 -0.74
CA LYS A 5 13.22 79.95 -0.04
C LYS A 5 12.41 79.19 1.01
N VAL A 6 12.60 77.88 1.11
CA VAL A 6 12.12 77.05 2.23
C VAL A 6 13.31 76.34 2.88
N SER A 7 13.38 76.51 4.20
CA SER A 7 14.35 75.96 5.16
C SER A 7 14.15 74.45 5.38
N PRO A 8 15.17 73.70 5.84
CA PRO A 8 15.04 72.26 6.08
C PRO A 8 14.41 71.96 7.47
N PRO A 9 13.60 70.89 7.62
CA PRO A 9 13.18 70.43 8.94
C PRO A 9 14.11 69.36 9.54
N ALA A 10 14.08 69.35 10.87
CA ALA A 10 14.89 68.69 11.88
C ALA A 10 15.13 67.17 11.75
N ALA A 11 16.30 66.76 12.27
CA ALA A 11 16.69 65.38 12.52
C ALA A 11 15.77 64.70 13.57
N VAL A 12 15.23 63.53 13.20
CA VAL A 12 14.45 62.66 14.07
C VAL A 12 15.39 61.89 15.01
N ARG A 13 15.36 62.24 16.30
CA ARG A 13 16.02 61.48 17.37
C ARG A 13 15.11 60.33 17.80
N ARG A 14 15.36 59.11 17.30
CA ARG A 14 14.65 57.89 17.74
C ARG A 14 15.05 57.55 19.18
N ARG A 15 14.08 57.59 20.10
CA ARG A 15 14.16 56.97 21.44
C ARG A 15 14.24 55.46 21.28
N ILE A 16 15.33 54.84 21.75
CA ILE A 16 15.40 53.39 21.97
C ILE A 16 14.86 53.12 23.37
N GLY A 17 13.64 52.59 23.45
CA GLY A 17 12.99 52.19 24.69
C GLY A 17 13.02 50.67 24.90
N GLY A 18 13.73 50.22 25.93
CA GLY A 18 13.19 49.30 26.95
C GLY A 18 12.92 47.82 26.68
N ALA A 19 12.88 47.31 25.44
CA ALA A 19 12.47 45.91 25.20
C ALA A 19 13.62 44.87 25.21
N GLY A 20 14.86 45.25 24.84
CA GLY A 20 15.97 44.30 24.68
C GLY A 20 16.57 43.77 25.99
N ALA A 21 16.59 44.59 27.05
CA ALA A 21 17.19 44.20 28.34
C ALA A 21 16.36 43.16 29.11
N SER A 22 15.06 43.04 28.81
CA SER A 22 14.19 42.02 29.41
C SER A 22 14.43 40.63 28.78
N ALA A 23 14.49 40.57 27.46
CA ALA A 23 14.72 39.33 26.71
C ALA A 23 16.11 38.74 27.00
N ILE A 24 17.14 39.59 27.10
CA ILE A 24 18.52 39.15 27.41
C ILE A 24 18.59 38.58 28.85
N ARG A 25 17.92 39.22 29.82
CA ARG A 25 17.84 38.70 31.20
C ARG A 25 17.08 37.39 31.29
N TRP A 26 16.05 37.21 30.47
CA TRP A 26 15.29 35.96 30.41
C TRP A 26 16.11 34.82 29.78
N ALA A 27 16.80 35.10 28.67
CA ALA A 27 17.70 34.14 28.02
C ALA A 27 18.86 33.71 28.94
N LEU A 28 19.46 34.66 29.67
CA LEU A 28 20.50 34.36 30.66
C LEU A 28 19.99 33.47 31.80
N ARG A 29 18.75 33.68 32.29
CA ARG A 29 18.14 32.84 33.33
C ARG A 29 17.84 31.42 32.85
N VAL A 30 17.39 31.26 31.61
CA VAL A 30 17.16 29.93 31.03
C VAL A 30 18.48 29.21 30.81
N ALA A 31 19.49 29.90 30.27
CA ALA A 31 20.82 29.32 30.06
C ALA A 31 21.47 28.88 31.38
N THR A 32 21.42 29.70 32.43
CA THR A 32 21.97 29.30 33.74
C THR A 32 21.19 28.16 34.38
N SER A 33 19.87 28.09 34.17
CA SER A 33 19.05 26.99 34.67
C SER A 33 19.36 25.66 33.96
N ILE A 34 19.56 25.69 32.63
CA ILE A 34 19.97 24.51 31.85
C ILE A 34 21.35 24.03 32.31
N VAL A 35 22.33 24.93 32.43
CA VAL A 35 23.69 24.58 32.88
C VAL A 35 23.64 24.00 34.30
N ALA A 36 22.90 24.61 35.22
CA ALA A 36 22.73 24.10 36.58
C ALA A 36 22.07 22.70 36.60
N TRP A 37 21.04 22.46 35.78
CA TRP A 37 20.40 21.15 35.67
C TRP A 37 21.30 20.09 35.06
N THR A 38 22.11 20.44 34.04
CA THR A 38 23.08 19.52 33.45
C THR A 38 24.21 19.17 34.43
N LEU A 39 24.69 20.15 35.20
CA LEU A 39 25.68 19.92 36.26
C LEU A 39 25.10 19.08 37.40
N LEU A 40 23.83 19.31 37.79
CA LEU A 40 23.14 18.46 38.77
C LEU A 40 23.02 17.01 38.26
N LEU A 41 22.63 16.82 37.00
CA LEU A 41 22.50 15.48 36.39
C LEU A 41 23.85 14.74 36.33
N HIS A 42 24.91 15.47 36.01
CA HIS A 42 26.27 14.93 36.05
C HIS A 42 26.73 14.64 37.47
N LEU A 43 26.39 15.48 38.46
CA LEU A 43 26.68 15.23 39.87
C LEU A 43 25.95 13.98 40.39
N PHE A 44 24.69 13.77 40.02
CA PHE A 44 23.91 12.57 40.39
C PHE A 44 24.43 11.29 39.73
N THR A 45 25.01 11.39 38.54
CA THR A 45 25.64 10.23 37.86
C THR A 45 27.04 9.95 38.41
N PHE A 46 27.79 10.97 38.83
CA PHE A 46 29.13 10.81 39.41
C PHE A 46 29.11 10.37 40.89
N LEU A 47 28.08 10.76 41.67
CA LEU A 47 27.93 10.39 43.08
C LEU A 47 27.18 9.07 43.31
N GLY A 48 26.75 8.37 42.25
CA GLY A 48 26.20 7.01 42.35
C GLY A 48 24.93 6.86 43.20
N ILE A 49 24.13 7.92 43.36
CA ILE A 49 22.90 7.87 44.17
C ILE A 49 21.80 7.14 43.36
N PRO A 50 21.26 6.02 43.85
CA PRO A 50 20.26 5.24 43.11
C PRO A 50 18.92 5.98 43.00
N ARG A 51 18.30 5.90 41.81
CA ARG A 51 16.96 6.47 41.54
C ARG A 51 15.89 5.65 42.28
N PRO A 52 14.83 6.28 42.84
CA PRO A 52 13.70 5.53 43.39
C PRO A 52 12.92 4.83 42.25
N PRO A 53 12.41 3.61 42.47
CA PRO A 53 11.69 2.87 41.43
C PRO A 53 10.28 3.45 41.26
N LEU A 54 9.90 3.72 40.01
CA LEU A 54 8.50 3.97 39.62
C LEU A 54 7.72 2.63 39.67
N PRO A 55 6.51 2.59 40.26
CA PRO A 55 5.80 1.33 40.48
C PRO A 55 5.18 0.80 39.19
N ILE A 56 5.63 -0.39 38.79
CA ILE A 56 4.98 -1.22 37.77
C ILE A 56 3.81 -1.94 38.44
N VAL A 57 2.57 -1.54 38.12
CA VAL A 57 1.37 -2.27 38.52
C VAL A 57 1.20 -3.48 37.59
N ARG A 58 1.45 -4.68 38.11
CA ARG A 58 1.00 -5.96 37.54
C ARG A 58 -0.31 -6.37 38.23
N PRO A 59 -1.42 -6.63 37.52
CA PRO A 59 -2.55 -7.30 38.13
C PRO A 59 -2.33 -8.82 38.05
N SER A 60 -1.96 -9.41 39.19
CA SER A 60 -2.12 -10.83 39.47
C SER A 60 -3.41 -11.00 40.28
N CYS A 61 -4.45 -11.61 39.70
CA CYS A 61 -5.56 -12.17 40.46
C CYS A 61 -5.88 -13.57 39.92
N LEU A 62 -5.27 -14.58 40.54
CA LEU A 62 -5.76 -15.95 40.61
C LEU A 62 -6.37 -16.13 42.00
N GLY A 63 -7.66 -16.50 42.06
CA GLY A 63 -8.29 -17.04 43.26
C GLY A 63 -9.77 -16.70 43.41
N GLY A 64 -10.63 -17.73 43.35
CA GLY A 64 -11.87 -17.75 44.14
C GLY A 64 -13.22 -17.72 43.41
N ARG A 65 -13.67 -18.92 43.00
CA ARG A 65 -15.06 -19.43 42.96
C ARG A 65 -16.14 -18.58 43.69
N ASN A 66 -17.20 -18.18 42.97
CA ASN A 66 -18.56 -18.74 43.12
C ASN A 66 -19.61 -18.07 42.20
N ASN A 67 -20.33 -18.94 41.48
CA ASN A 67 -21.72 -18.87 41.00
C ASN A 67 -22.33 -17.53 40.53
N SER A 68 -22.55 -17.44 39.22
CA SER A 68 -23.82 -16.95 38.68
C SER A 68 -24.10 -17.62 37.33
N SER A 69 -25.08 -18.51 37.35
CA SER A 69 -25.68 -19.22 36.23
C SER A 69 -26.41 -18.23 35.30
N ALA A 70 -25.81 -17.87 34.17
CA ALA A 70 -26.52 -17.19 33.08
C ALA A 70 -25.77 -17.21 31.72
N ALA A 71 -24.91 -18.20 31.45
CA ALA A 71 -24.15 -18.27 30.19
C ALA A 71 -24.20 -19.64 29.48
N ASP A 72 -24.99 -20.60 29.97
CA ASP A 72 -25.15 -21.92 29.36
C ASP A 72 -26.49 -22.01 28.63
N ALA A 73 -26.60 -21.39 27.45
CA ALA A 73 -27.73 -21.67 26.55
C ALA A 73 -27.55 -21.29 25.07
N VAL A 74 -26.34 -21.19 24.48
CA VAL A 74 -26.23 -21.09 23.00
C VAL A 74 -24.92 -21.66 22.44
N VAL A 75 -24.44 -22.82 22.89
CA VAL A 75 -23.49 -23.62 22.09
C VAL A 75 -23.70 -25.10 22.39
N ALA A 76 -24.72 -25.69 21.76
CA ALA A 76 -24.81 -27.14 21.64
C ALA A 76 -24.97 -27.50 20.16
N THR A 77 -24.20 -28.50 19.73
CA THR A 77 -24.17 -29.13 18.40
C THR A 77 -23.43 -28.40 17.26
N ARG A 78 -22.09 -28.42 17.32
CA ARG A 78 -21.28 -28.80 16.14
C ARG A 78 -20.10 -29.63 16.64
N GLU A 79 -20.01 -30.86 16.17
CA GLU A 79 -18.90 -31.77 16.43
C GLU A 79 -17.57 -31.07 16.12
N ALA A 80 -16.76 -30.87 17.15
CA ALA A 80 -15.38 -30.43 17.00
C ALA A 80 -14.55 -31.61 16.49
N GLY A 81 -14.54 -31.81 15.17
CA GLY A 81 -13.48 -32.58 14.53
C GLY A 81 -12.14 -31.96 14.92
N HIS A 82 -11.24 -32.77 15.49
CA HIS A 82 -9.84 -32.40 15.69
C HIS A 82 -9.26 -31.85 14.38
N LEU A 83 -9.08 -30.53 14.30
CA LEU A 83 -8.31 -29.90 13.23
C LEU A 83 -6.84 -30.24 13.47
N VAL A 84 -6.40 -31.37 12.92
CA VAL A 84 -4.98 -31.67 12.77
C VAL A 84 -4.35 -30.50 12.03
N HIS A 85 -3.43 -29.77 12.67
CA HIS A 85 -2.63 -28.78 11.96
C HIS A 85 -2.01 -29.44 10.73
N PRO A 86 -2.16 -28.85 9.52
CA PRO A 86 -1.60 -29.45 8.31
C PRO A 86 -0.12 -29.78 8.53
N ALA A 87 0.27 -31.01 8.22
CA ALA A 87 1.66 -31.43 8.33
C ALA A 87 2.55 -30.44 7.54
N LEU A 88 3.59 -29.93 8.20
CA LEU A 88 4.50 -28.98 7.58
C LEU A 88 5.16 -29.61 6.33
N PRO A 89 5.40 -28.85 5.25
CA PRO A 89 6.08 -29.37 4.07
C PRO A 89 7.44 -30.01 4.44
N PRO A 90 7.88 -31.06 3.74
CA PRO A 90 9.19 -31.64 4.01
C PRO A 90 10.29 -30.60 3.75
N ARG A 91 11.30 -30.51 4.64
CA ARG A 91 12.42 -29.58 4.41
C ARG A 91 13.22 -30.05 3.22
N ARG A 92 13.40 -29.17 2.23
CA ARG A 92 14.27 -29.46 1.09
C ARG A 92 15.73 -29.53 1.55
N LEU A 93 16.38 -30.66 1.35
CA LEU A 93 17.82 -30.82 1.52
C LEU A 93 18.53 -30.21 0.32
N TYR A 94 19.06 -28.99 0.46
CA TYR A 94 19.79 -28.35 -0.63
C TYR A 94 21.03 -27.59 -0.14
N LYS A 95 22.11 -27.64 -0.94
CA LYS A 95 23.36 -26.90 -0.72
C LYS A 95 23.23 -25.50 -1.30
N SER A 96 23.19 -24.49 -0.43
CA SER A 96 23.02 -23.09 -0.83
C SER A 96 24.23 -22.55 -1.61
N ASN A 97 23.99 -21.81 -2.69
CA ASN A 97 25.04 -21.10 -3.44
C ASN A 97 25.50 -19.79 -2.77
N GLY A 98 24.71 -19.27 -1.81
CA GLY A 98 24.97 -18.01 -1.12
C GLY A 98 23.71 -17.45 -0.44
N TYR A 99 23.85 -16.28 0.17
CA TYR A 99 22.79 -15.56 0.87
C TYR A 99 22.30 -14.38 0.03
N LEU A 100 20.99 -14.21 0.00
CA LEU A 100 20.32 -13.07 -0.63
C LEU A 100 19.68 -12.20 0.46
N LEU A 101 20.13 -10.95 0.56
CA LEU A 101 19.46 -9.88 1.26
C LEU A 101 18.57 -9.13 0.27
N VAL A 102 17.33 -8.84 0.67
CA VAL A 102 16.33 -8.17 -0.18
C VAL A 102 15.93 -6.87 0.51
N SER A 103 16.15 -5.74 -0.15
CA SER A 103 15.65 -4.43 0.30
C SER A 103 14.57 -3.96 -0.67
N CYS A 104 13.32 -4.01 -0.21
CA CYS A 104 12.15 -3.63 -0.99
C CYS A 104 12.03 -2.10 -1.12
N ASN A 105 11.17 -1.64 -2.01
CA ASN A 105 10.85 -0.24 -2.22
C ASN A 105 9.38 -0.06 -2.65
N GLY A 106 8.82 1.10 -2.35
CA GLY A 106 7.44 1.47 -2.64
C GLY A 106 6.45 1.02 -1.57
N GLY A 107 5.16 1.21 -1.84
CA GLY A 107 4.08 0.86 -0.91
C GLY A 107 3.81 -0.64 -0.82
N LEU A 108 2.92 -1.03 0.09
CA LEU A 108 2.58 -2.42 0.43
C LEU A 108 2.52 -3.36 -0.78
N ASN A 109 1.68 -3.03 -1.77
CA ASN A 109 1.39 -3.92 -2.89
C ASN A 109 2.58 -4.08 -3.85
N GLN A 110 3.44 -3.05 -3.94
CA GLN A 110 4.69 -3.12 -4.69
C GLN A 110 5.70 -4.03 -3.98
N MET A 111 5.87 -3.85 -2.66
CA MET A 111 6.73 -4.70 -1.85
C MET A 111 6.28 -6.16 -1.88
N ARG A 112 4.96 -6.41 -1.77
CA ARG A 112 4.37 -7.76 -1.87
C ARG A 112 4.77 -8.47 -3.15
N ALA A 113 4.63 -7.80 -4.30
CA ALA A 113 5.05 -8.33 -5.60
C ALA A 113 6.56 -8.56 -5.68
N ALA A 114 7.36 -7.62 -5.18
CA ALA A 114 8.82 -7.74 -5.16
C ALA A 114 9.30 -8.95 -4.34
N ILE A 115 8.72 -9.19 -3.16
CA ILE A 115 9.04 -10.34 -2.31
C ILE A 115 8.76 -11.66 -3.04
N CYS A 116 7.64 -11.74 -3.75
CA CYS A 116 7.27 -12.92 -4.55
C CYS A 116 8.28 -13.20 -5.68
N ASP A 117 8.75 -12.15 -6.36
CA ASP A 117 9.80 -12.27 -7.38
C ASP A 117 11.12 -12.74 -6.75
N MET A 118 11.51 -12.18 -5.60
CA MET A 118 12.79 -12.50 -4.96
C MET A 118 12.82 -13.91 -4.37
N VAL A 119 11.71 -14.40 -3.80
CA VAL A 119 11.58 -15.82 -3.42
C VAL A 119 11.79 -16.74 -4.62
N THR A 120 11.22 -16.37 -5.76
CA THR A 120 11.33 -17.15 -7.00
C THR A 120 12.76 -17.16 -7.55
N VAL A 121 13.44 -16.02 -7.51
CA VAL A 121 14.86 -15.91 -7.86
C VAL A 121 15.73 -16.72 -6.90
N ALA A 122 15.51 -16.61 -5.59
CA ALA A 122 16.24 -17.38 -4.58
C ALA A 122 16.05 -18.89 -4.78
N ARG A 123 14.82 -19.32 -5.09
CA ARG A 123 14.52 -20.71 -5.43
C ARG A 123 15.28 -21.19 -6.66
N TYR A 124 15.27 -20.39 -7.72
CA TYR A 124 15.86 -20.75 -9.00
C TYR A 124 17.39 -20.85 -8.93
N LEU A 125 18.02 -19.93 -8.18
CA LEU A 125 19.46 -19.89 -7.97
C LEU A 125 19.95 -20.74 -6.78
N ASN A 126 19.04 -21.41 -6.08
CA ASN A 126 19.34 -22.22 -4.89
C ASN A 126 20.05 -21.42 -3.79
N LEU A 127 19.51 -20.23 -3.47
CA LEU A 127 20.04 -19.34 -2.44
C LEU A 127 19.35 -19.59 -1.09
N THR A 128 20.00 -19.16 -0.03
CA THR A 128 19.33 -18.94 1.27
C THR A 128 18.88 -17.49 1.28
N MET A 129 17.59 -17.24 1.46
CA MET A 129 17.09 -15.87 1.56
C MET A 129 17.05 -15.44 3.03
N VAL A 130 17.42 -14.20 3.33
CA VAL A 130 17.13 -13.58 4.63
C VAL A 130 15.76 -12.89 4.53
N ILE A 131 15.03 -12.79 5.63
CA ILE A 131 13.76 -12.04 5.66
C ILE A 131 13.95 -10.67 4.98
N PRO A 132 13.06 -10.28 4.05
CA PRO A 132 13.18 -9.01 3.34
C PRO A 132 13.11 -7.80 4.28
N GLU A 133 13.95 -6.80 4.03
CA GLU A 133 13.81 -5.47 4.59
C GLU A 133 12.73 -4.70 3.80
N LEU A 134 11.75 -4.13 4.51
CA LEU A 134 10.72 -3.28 3.91
C LEU A 134 11.21 -1.85 3.72
N ASP A 135 10.52 -1.11 2.86
CA ASP A 135 10.85 0.28 2.57
C ASP A 135 10.43 1.20 3.71
N LYS A 136 11.38 1.97 4.24
CA LYS A 136 11.17 2.99 5.28
C LYS A 136 11.53 4.41 4.82
N GLN A 137 11.98 4.56 3.57
CA GLN A 137 12.58 5.81 3.06
C GLN A 137 11.78 6.47 1.94
N SER A 138 10.79 5.79 1.37
CA SER A 138 9.89 6.39 0.36
C SER A 138 8.90 7.37 0.98
N PHE A 139 8.03 7.93 0.14
CA PHE A 139 7.05 8.97 0.49
C PHE A 139 6.26 8.66 1.77
N TRP A 140 5.85 7.41 1.97
CA TRP A 140 5.06 7.01 3.15
C TRP A 140 5.87 6.93 4.45
N ALA A 141 7.20 6.85 4.36
CA ALA A 141 8.15 6.81 5.48
C ALA A 141 7.71 5.86 6.63
N ASP A 142 7.14 4.72 6.27
CA ASP A 142 6.55 3.78 7.22
C ASP A 142 7.65 3.04 8.01
N PRO A 143 7.61 3.03 9.36
CA PRO A 143 8.66 2.39 10.15
C PRO A 143 8.55 0.86 10.22
N SER A 144 7.46 0.28 9.71
CA SER A 144 7.13 -1.15 9.87
C SER A 144 8.23 -2.07 9.32
N ASP A 145 8.54 -3.11 10.09
CA ASP A 145 9.34 -4.24 9.65
C ASP A 145 8.48 -5.33 9.00
N PHE A 146 9.12 -6.31 8.36
CA PHE A 146 8.42 -7.42 7.72
C PHE A 146 7.44 -8.12 8.67
N GLY A 147 7.85 -8.31 9.94
CA GLY A 147 7.05 -8.99 10.95
C GLY A 147 5.88 -8.19 11.51
N ASP A 148 5.82 -6.88 11.25
CA ASP A 148 4.67 -6.04 11.61
C ASP A 148 3.55 -6.21 10.57
N ILE A 149 3.91 -6.54 9.31
CA ILE A 149 2.97 -6.65 8.19
C ILE A 149 2.60 -8.09 7.89
N PHE A 150 3.58 -8.99 7.86
CA PHE A 150 3.41 -10.38 7.45
C PHE A 150 3.79 -11.37 8.56
N ASP A 151 3.07 -12.49 8.63
CA ASP A 151 3.42 -13.57 9.57
C ASP A 151 4.73 -14.25 9.15
N VAL A 152 5.81 -13.92 9.88
CA VAL A 152 7.17 -14.42 9.64
C VAL A 152 7.25 -15.94 9.71
N ASN A 153 6.63 -16.54 10.73
CA ASN A 153 6.77 -17.98 10.94
C ASN A 153 6.00 -18.73 9.85
N HIS A 154 4.77 -18.31 9.55
CA HIS A 154 4.00 -18.85 8.44
C HIS A 154 4.72 -18.69 7.10
N PHE A 155 5.35 -17.54 6.85
CA PHE A 155 6.12 -17.31 5.62
C PHE A 155 7.30 -18.28 5.47
N ILE A 156 8.08 -18.49 6.54
CA ILE A 156 9.21 -19.43 6.54
C ILE A 156 8.72 -20.87 6.39
N ASP A 157 7.74 -21.27 7.20
CA ASP A 157 7.27 -22.66 7.27
C ASP A 157 6.52 -23.09 6.01
N SER A 158 5.72 -22.20 5.41
CA SER A 158 4.99 -22.50 4.18
C SER A 158 5.91 -22.66 2.96
N LEU A 159 7.13 -22.14 2.98
CA LEU A 159 8.08 -22.18 1.86
C LEU A 159 9.26 -23.14 2.06
N ARG A 160 9.31 -23.88 3.18
CA ARG A 160 10.47 -24.69 3.59
C ARG A 160 10.86 -25.84 2.65
N ASP A 161 9.96 -26.28 1.79
CA ASP A 161 10.18 -27.28 0.73
C ASP A 161 10.67 -26.65 -0.59
N GLU A 162 10.54 -25.33 -0.74
CA GLU A 162 10.98 -24.62 -1.92
C GLU A 162 12.26 -23.83 -1.66
N VAL A 163 12.24 -22.93 -0.67
CA VAL A 163 13.35 -22.05 -0.28
C VAL A 163 13.57 -22.02 1.23
N LYS A 164 14.83 -22.09 1.63
CA LYS A 164 15.34 -21.86 2.97
C LYS A 164 15.41 -20.36 3.20
N ILE A 165 14.58 -19.92 4.13
CA ILE A 165 14.52 -18.55 4.60
C ILE A 165 15.02 -18.52 6.03
N VAL A 166 15.88 -17.55 6.36
CA VAL A 166 16.41 -17.34 7.71
C VAL A 166 16.05 -15.94 8.19
N LYS A 167 15.87 -15.77 9.51
CA LYS A 167 15.53 -14.46 10.09
C LYS A 167 16.67 -13.46 9.95
N GLU A 168 17.89 -13.94 10.15
CA GLU A 168 19.10 -13.12 10.15
C GLU A 168 20.24 -13.81 9.39
N LEU A 169 21.19 -13.00 8.93
CA LEU A 169 22.41 -13.50 8.32
C LEU A 169 23.27 -14.22 9.37
N PRO A 170 23.83 -15.41 9.09
CA PRO A 170 24.67 -16.11 10.06
C PRO A 170 25.87 -15.26 10.51
N GLN A 171 26.21 -15.34 11.80
CA GLN A 171 27.27 -14.53 12.43
C GLN A 171 28.61 -14.57 11.69
N LYS A 172 28.98 -15.70 11.06
CA LYS A 172 30.19 -15.79 10.23
C LYS A 172 30.27 -14.82 9.04
N PHE A 173 29.17 -14.13 8.74
CA PHE A 173 29.09 -13.11 7.69
C PHE A 173 28.77 -11.71 8.25
N SER A 174 28.71 -11.51 9.57
CA SER A 174 28.36 -10.20 10.17
C SER A 174 29.33 -9.09 9.78
N GLU A 175 30.62 -9.41 9.64
CA GLU A 175 31.67 -8.46 9.26
C GLU A 175 31.86 -8.34 7.74
N LYS A 176 31.15 -9.15 6.95
CA LYS A 176 31.33 -9.18 5.50
C LYS A 176 30.44 -8.14 4.82
N VAL A 177 31.04 -7.19 4.13
CA VAL A 177 30.30 -6.23 3.29
C VAL A 177 29.61 -6.99 2.13
N PRO A 178 28.27 -6.99 2.05
CA PRO A 178 27.56 -7.62 0.95
C PRO A 178 27.80 -6.88 -0.37
N LEU A 179 27.82 -7.60 -1.50
CA LEU A 179 27.73 -6.93 -2.80
C LEU A 179 26.31 -6.38 -2.97
N SER A 180 26.15 -5.06 -2.93
CA SER A 180 24.87 -4.39 -3.15
C SER A 180 24.67 -4.04 -4.62
N MET A 181 23.50 -4.34 -5.17
CA MET A 181 23.16 -4.01 -6.56
C MET A 181 21.64 -3.87 -6.77
N GLN A 182 21.24 -3.28 -7.90
CA GLN A 182 19.85 -3.29 -8.38
C GLN A 182 19.80 -4.22 -9.60
N PRO A 183 19.08 -5.36 -9.54
CA PRO A 183 18.90 -6.22 -10.71
C PRO A 183 18.26 -5.44 -11.87
N ILE A 184 18.49 -5.87 -13.11
CA ILE A 184 17.86 -5.22 -14.27
C ILE A 184 16.35 -5.52 -14.24
N SER A 185 15.53 -4.50 -14.45
CA SER A 185 14.07 -4.64 -14.43
C SER A 185 13.57 -5.59 -15.52
N TRP A 186 12.50 -6.32 -15.22
CA TRP A 186 11.86 -7.32 -16.09
C TRP A 186 12.80 -8.39 -16.68
N SER A 187 13.83 -8.78 -15.93
CA SER A 187 14.82 -9.75 -16.38
C SER A 187 14.27 -11.18 -16.43
N SER A 188 14.72 -11.96 -17.42
CA SER A 188 14.44 -13.41 -17.51
C SER A 188 15.22 -14.21 -16.47
N GLU A 189 14.82 -15.46 -16.26
CA GLU A 189 15.56 -16.41 -15.43
C GLU A 189 17.00 -16.63 -15.93
N LYS A 190 17.25 -16.50 -17.24
CA LYS A 190 18.60 -16.64 -17.83
C LYS A 190 19.56 -15.55 -17.36
N TYR A 191 19.08 -14.32 -17.19
CA TYR A 191 19.88 -13.22 -16.62
C TYR A 191 20.37 -13.58 -15.22
N TYR A 192 19.46 -14.05 -14.36
CA TYR A 192 19.80 -14.47 -13.01
C TYR A 192 20.79 -15.65 -13.00
N LEU A 193 20.58 -16.64 -13.87
CA LEU A 193 21.48 -17.80 -13.94
C LEU A 193 22.89 -17.42 -14.43
N ARG A 194 22.99 -16.62 -15.49
CA ARG A 194 24.25 -16.37 -16.19
C ARG A 194 25.05 -15.20 -15.61
N GLN A 195 24.37 -14.16 -15.12
CA GLN A 195 25.04 -12.94 -14.63
C GLN A 195 25.06 -12.86 -13.10
N ILE A 196 23.94 -13.19 -12.44
CA ILE A 196 23.83 -13.03 -10.99
C ILE A 196 24.48 -14.19 -10.24
N LEU A 197 24.22 -15.44 -10.62
CA LEU A 197 24.74 -16.60 -9.88
C LEU A 197 26.28 -16.61 -9.74
N PRO A 198 27.08 -16.24 -10.77
CA PRO A 198 28.53 -16.09 -10.60
C PRO A 198 28.91 -15.07 -9.52
N LEU A 199 28.22 -13.92 -9.48
CA LEU A 199 28.45 -12.88 -8.47
C LEU A 199 28.14 -13.37 -7.06
N VAL A 200 27.03 -14.10 -6.90
CA VAL A 200 26.66 -14.70 -5.62
C VAL A 200 27.70 -15.73 -5.17
N ARG A 201 28.19 -16.58 -6.07
CA ARG A 201 29.21 -17.57 -5.74
C ARG A 201 30.54 -16.94 -5.31
N LYS A 202 30.91 -15.80 -5.91
CA LYS A 202 32.10 -15.02 -5.57
C LYS A 202 31.96 -14.33 -4.20
N HIS A 203 30.87 -13.59 -3.99
CA HIS A 203 30.72 -12.75 -2.79
C HIS A 203 30.08 -13.48 -1.60
N LYS A 204 29.40 -14.61 -1.84
CA LYS A 204 28.60 -15.40 -0.88
C LYS A 204 27.40 -14.67 -0.27
N VAL A 205 27.41 -13.36 -0.16
CA VAL A 205 26.30 -12.53 0.32
C VAL A 205 26.09 -11.40 -0.69
N VAL A 206 24.89 -11.31 -1.25
CA VAL A 206 24.49 -10.22 -2.14
C VAL A 206 23.26 -9.52 -1.57
N ARG A 207 23.17 -8.21 -1.77
CA ARG A 207 22.01 -7.39 -1.42
C ARG A 207 21.38 -6.86 -2.70
N PHE A 208 20.13 -7.22 -2.93
CA PHE A 208 19.34 -6.58 -3.98
C PHE A 208 18.57 -5.42 -3.37
N SER A 209 18.85 -4.23 -3.88
CA SER A 209 18.12 -3.01 -3.54
C SER A 209 17.08 -2.70 -4.63
N LYS A 210 16.03 -1.99 -4.24
CA LYS A 210 14.92 -1.57 -5.12
C LYS A 210 14.34 -2.72 -5.96
N THR A 211 13.85 -3.76 -5.29
CA THR A 211 13.51 -5.04 -5.94
C THR A 211 12.16 -5.06 -6.65
N ASP A 212 11.50 -3.92 -6.85
CA ASP A 212 10.29 -3.83 -7.64
C ASP A 212 10.53 -4.17 -9.13
N SER A 213 9.61 -4.90 -9.73
CA SER A 213 9.57 -5.20 -11.17
C SER A 213 10.89 -5.76 -11.74
N ARG A 214 11.59 -6.64 -11.01
CA ARG A 214 12.90 -7.18 -11.43
C ARG A 214 12.83 -8.52 -12.17
N LEU A 215 11.69 -9.19 -12.14
CA LEU A 215 11.49 -10.47 -12.81
C LEU A 215 10.47 -10.31 -13.94
N ALA A 216 10.73 -10.93 -15.09
CA ALA A 216 9.86 -10.85 -16.26
C ALA A 216 8.41 -11.29 -15.95
N ASN A 217 7.44 -10.65 -16.61
CA ASN A 217 6.03 -11.03 -16.51
C ASN A 217 5.77 -12.37 -17.18
N ASN A 218 6.36 -12.57 -18.36
CA ASN A 218 6.19 -13.76 -19.20
C ASN A 218 7.52 -14.48 -19.46
N GLY A 219 7.46 -15.65 -20.11
CA GLY A 219 8.63 -16.42 -20.53
C GLY A 219 9.31 -17.26 -19.44
N LEU A 220 8.90 -17.14 -18.18
CA LEU A 220 9.43 -17.97 -17.09
C LEU A 220 8.86 -19.40 -17.14
N PRO A 221 9.64 -20.41 -16.71
CA PRO A 221 9.13 -21.77 -16.53
C PRO A 221 7.88 -21.82 -15.65
N LEU A 222 6.90 -22.66 -16.03
CA LEU A 222 5.60 -22.78 -15.35
C LEU A 222 5.74 -23.03 -13.83
N LYS A 223 6.73 -23.82 -13.40
CA LYS A 223 6.98 -24.08 -11.98
C LYS A 223 7.36 -22.82 -11.20
N LEU A 224 8.13 -21.90 -11.81
CA LEU A 224 8.50 -20.63 -11.19
C LEU A 224 7.29 -19.68 -11.11
N GLN A 225 6.47 -19.62 -12.16
CA GLN A 225 5.23 -18.84 -12.11
C GLN A 225 4.29 -19.37 -11.02
N LYS A 226 4.12 -20.69 -10.92
CA LYS A 226 3.32 -21.32 -9.84
C LYS A 226 3.87 -21.02 -8.44
N LEU A 227 5.19 -20.95 -8.27
CA LEU A 227 5.80 -20.52 -7.02
C LEU A 227 5.45 -19.07 -6.70
N ARG A 228 5.55 -18.14 -7.66
CA ARG A 228 5.10 -16.74 -7.45
C ARG A 228 3.65 -16.67 -6.98
N CYS A 229 2.76 -17.48 -7.57
CA CYS A 229 1.37 -17.60 -7.11
C CYS A 229 1.29 -18.03 -5.65
N TYR A 230 2.01 -19.10 -5.30
CA TYR A 230 1.98 -19.68 -3.97
C TYR A 230 2.51 -18.69 -2.94
N VAL A 231 3.61 -18.00 -3.24
CA VAL A 231 4.16 -16.97 -2.35
C VAL A 231 3.14 -15.85 -2.16
N ASN A 232 2.57 -15.33 -3.26
CA ASN A 232 1.66 -14.20 -3.20
C ASN A 232 0.34 -14.53 -2.50
N TYR A 233 -0.28 -15.69 -2.75
CA TYR A 233 -1.64 -15.96 -2.27
C TYR A 233 -1.71 -16.90 -1.06
N ARG A 234 -0.60 -17.55 -0.69
CA ARG A 234 -0.56 -18.51 0.42
C ARG A 234 0.52 -18.20 1.45
N ALA A 235 1.74 -17.88 1.03
CA ALA A 235 2.86 -17.67 1.97
C ALA A 235 2.87 -16.26 2.60
N LEU A 236 2.56 -15.22 1.84
CA LEU A 236 2.46 -13.84 2.33
C LEU A 236 1.09 -13.57 2.96
N ARG A 237 0.88 -14.14 4.14
CA ARG A 237 -0.26 -13.80 5.01
C ARG A 237 0.06 -12.58 5.85
N PHE A 238 -0.93 -11.71 6.06
CA PHE A 238 -0.74 -10.62 7.00
C PHE A 238 -0.64 -11.16 8.43
N THR A 239 -0.17 -10.33 9.36
CA THR A 239 -0.14 -10.68 10.78
C THR A 239 -1.55 -10.99 11.29
N PRO A 240 -1.68 -11.83 12.34
CA PRO A 240 -2.99 -12.17 12.91
C PRO A 240 -3.82 -10.95 13.33
N SER A 241 -3.18 -9.87 13.78
CA SER A 241 -3.86 -8.62 14.16
C SER A 241 -4.50 -7.92 12.95
N ILE A 242 -3.77 -7.81 11.83
CA ILE A 242 -4.29 -7.23 10.58
C ILE A 242 -5.43 -8.10 10.02
N GLU A 243 -5.24 -9.42 9.97
CA GLU A 243 -6.25 -10.37 9.49
C GLU A 243 -7.52 -10.31 10.37
N ALA A 244 -7.39 -10.29 11.70
CA ALA A 244 -8.53 -10.22 12.60
C ALA A 244 -9.33 -8.92 12.40
N LEU A 245 -8.65 -7.77 12.32
CA LEU A 245 -9.30 -6.48 12.14
C LEU A 245 -9.94 -6.36 10.75
N GLY A 246 -9.24 -6.79 9.69
CA GLY A 246 -9.78 -6.83 8.33
C GLY A 246 -11.02 -7.73 8.24
N ASN A 247 -10.99 -8.92 8.85
CA ASN A 247 -12.14 -9.82 8.92
C ASN A 247 -13.31 -9.22 9.70
N LYS A 248 -13.05 -8.45 10.77
CA LYS A 248 -14.09 -7.68 11.47
C LYS A 248 -14.76 -6.68 10.54
N MET A 249 -13.98 -5.87 9.80
CA MET A 249 -14.51 -4.90 8.84
C MET A 249 -15.36 -5.57 7.76
N ILE A 250 -14.85 -6.67 7.18
CA ILE A 250 -15.58 -7.46 6.18
C ILE A 250 -16.89 -7.99 6.77
N SER A 251 -16.88 -8.50 8.01
CA SER A 251 -18.09 -8.98 8.68
C SER A 251 -19.13 -7.88 8.90
N ILE A 252 -18.71 -6.67 9.29
CA ILE A 252 -19.61 -5.53 9.45
C ILE A 252 -20.24 -5.17 8.10
N LEU A 253 -19.42 -5.10 7.05
CA LEU A 253 -19.87 -4.79 5.71
C LEU A 253 -20.80 -5.86 5.14
N ARG A 254 -20.56 -7.15 5.40
CA ARG A 254 -21.40 -8.24 4.89
C ARG A 254 -22.75 -8.35 5.61
N ARG A 255 -22.80 -8.03 6.91
CA ARG A 255 -24.06 -8.04 7.70
C ARG A 255 -25.09 -7.05 7.19
N THR A 256 -24.63 -5.98 6.54
CA THR A 256 -25.47 -4.91 6.01
C THR A 256 -25.82 -5.11 4.53
N GLY A 257 -25.52 -6.29 3.97
CA GLY A 257 -25.78 -6.66 2.56
C GLY A 257 -24.53 -6.66 1.66
N SER A 258 -24.76 -6.71 0.35
CA SER A 258 -23.69 -6.59 -0.66
C SER A 258 -23.07 -5.19 -0.64
N PHE A 259 -21.80 -5.10 -1.01
CA PHE A 259 -21.08 -3.83 -1.07
C PHE A 259 -20.04 -3.84 -2.18
N ILE A 260 -19.78 -2.65 -2.72
CA ILE A 260 -18.70 -2.42 -3.66
C ILE A 260 -17.54 -1.74 -2.95
N VAL A 261 -16.34 -1.95 -3.46
CA VAL A 261 -15.15 -1.19 -3.05
C VAL A 261 -14.74 -0.29 -4.20
N LEU A 262 -14.71 1.01 -3.91
CA LEU A 262 -14.11 2.01 -4.77
C LEU A 262 -12.69 2.28 -4.26
N HIS A 263 -11.67 1.85 -5.02
CA HIS A 263 -10.29 2.22 -4.74
C HIS A 263 -9.99 3.57 -5.40
N LEU A 264 -10.18 4.62 -4.61
CA LEU A 264 -10.12 6.01 -5.06
C LEU A 264 -8.72 6.57 -4.86
N ARG A 265 -7.89 6.51 -5.91
CA ARG A 265 -6.48 6.96 -5.88
C ARG A 265 -6.37 8.48 -6.14
N TYR A 266 -7.03 9.28 -5.31
CA TYR A 266 -7.05 10.75 -5.39
C TYR A 266 -6.33 11.39 -4.19
N GLU A 267 -5.21 10.82 -3.79
CA GLU A 267 -4.36 11.35 -2.71
C GLU A 267 -3.29 12.30 -3.27
N MET A 268 -2.84 13.22 -2.41
CA MET A 268 -1.91 14.29 -2.76
C MET A 268 -0.61 13.79 -3.40
N ASP A 269 -0.09 12.65 -2.95
CA ASP A 269 1.14 12.05 -3.49
C ASP A 269 0.97 11.57 -4.93
N MET A 270 -0.19 10.99 -5.24
CA MET A 270 -0.53 10.56 -6.60
C MET A 270 -0.65 11.76 -7.52
N LEU A 271 -1.42 12.78 -7.12
CA LEU A 271 -1.68 13.95 -7.94
C LEU A 271 -0.40 14.76 -8.20
N ALA A 272 0.43 14.95 -7.17
CA ALA A 272 1.73 15.61 -7.30
C ALA A 272 2.68 14.80 -8.20
N PHE A 273 2.75 13.48 -8.03
CA PHE A 273 3.61 12.62 -8.84
C PHE A 273 3.18 12.58 -10.31
N SER A 274 1.88 12.42 -10.59
CA SER A 274 1.37 12.36 -11.96
C SER A 274 1.26 13.73 -12.61
N GLY A 275 1.23 14.81 -11.84
CA GLY A 275 0.97 16.17 -12.32
C GLY A 275 -0.47 16.35 -12.79
N CYS A 276 -1.42 15.61 -12.22
CA CYS A 276 -2.82 15.64 -12.62
C CYS A 276 -3.58 16.60 -11.71
N THR A 277 -4.03 17.71 -12.26
CA THR A 277 -4.64 18.82 -11.53
C THR A 277 -6.03 19.20 -12.06
N HIS A 278 -6.64 18.35 -12.90
CA HIS A 278 -8.02 18.53 -13.34
C HIS A 278 -8.96 18.59 -12.13
N GLY A 279 -9.79 19.64 -12.08
CA GLY A 279 -10.67 19.94 -10.95
C GLY A 279 -9.99 20.61 -9.75
N CYS A 280 -8.66 20.76 -9.72
CA CYS A 280 -7.97 21.52 -8.67
C CYS A 280 -8.08 23.04 -8.89
N SER A 281 -8.01 23.82 -7.83
CA SER A 281 -7.81 25.28 -7.94
C SER A 281 -6.36 25.62 -8.32
N ASP A 282 -6.11 26.89 -8.62
CA ASP A 282 -4.76 27.38 -8.92
C ASP A 282 -3.82 27.18 -7.71
N GLU A 283 -4.30 27.43 -6.49
CA GLU A 283 -3.53 27.23 -5.26
C GLU A 283 -3.22 25.75 -5.01
N GLU A 284 -4.20 24.87 -5.23
CA GLU A 284 -4.00 23.42 -5.14
C GLU A 284 -2.99 22.93 -6.18
N THR A 285 -3.06 23.47 -7.40
CA THR A 285 -2.13 23.16 -8.50
C THR A 285 -0.70 23.60 -8.17
N GLU A 286 -0.52 24.78 -7.57
CA GLU A 286 0.77 25.28 -7.13
C GLU A 286 1.34 24.43 -5.97
N GLU A 287 0.50 24.04 -5.01
CA GLU A 287 0.90 23.14 -3.91
C GLU A 287 1.42 21.79 -4.42
N LEU A 288 0.64 21.13 -5.28
CA LEU A 288 1.02 19.84 -5.87
C LEU A 288 2.30 19.96 -6.71
N THR A 289 2.46 21.07 -7.43
CA THR A 289 3.68 21.35 -8.20
C THR A 289 4.90 21.53 -7.29
N ARG A 290 4.80 22.35 -6.24
CA ARG A 290 5.87 22.54 -5.27
C ARG A 290 6.28 21.23 -4.60
N MET A 291 5.31 20.41 -4.22
CA MET A 291 5.58 19.06 -3.70
C MET A 291 6.35 18.21 -4.71
N ARG A 292 5.90 18.19 -5.97
CA ARG A 292 6.58 17.42 -7.02
C ARG A 292 8.04 17.81 -7.18
N TYR A 293 8.37 19.11 -7.12
CA TYR A 293 9.74 19.60 -7.22
C TYR A 293 10.57 19.29 -5.97
N ALA A 294 9.95 19.26 -4.78
CA ALA A 294 10.63 18.98 -3.51
C ALA A 294 11.21 17.56 -3.42
N TYR A 295 10.71 16.58 -4.21
CA TYR A 295 11.20 15.20 -4.21
C TYR A 295 12.19 14.92 -5.37
N PRO A 296 13.51 14.84 -5.14
CA PRO A 296 14.50 14.81 -6.22
C PRO A 296 14.44 13.57 -7.11
N TRP A 297 13.96 12.44 -6.59
CA TRP A 297 13.90 11.17 -7.33
C TRP A 297 12.71 11.06 -8.28
N TRP A 298 11.73 11.97 -8.21
CA TRP A 298 10.67 12.07 -9.22
C TRP A 298 11.21 12.80 -10.45
N LYS A 299 11.48 12.04 -11.52
CA LYS A 299 12.23 12.55 -12.68
C LYS A 299 11.45 13.56 -13.52
N GLU A 300 10.16 13.30 -13.74
CA GLU A 300 9.30 14.21 -14.51
C GLU A 300 8.84 15.37 -13.62
N LYS A 301 9.21 16.59 -13.99
CA LYS A 301 8.91 17.81 -13.23
C LYS A 301 7.92 18.71 -13.96
N GLU A 302 8.09 18.87 -15.26
CA GLU A 302 7.15 19.59 -16.13
C GLU A 302 6.21 18.57 -16.75
N ILE A 303 4.91 18.73 -16.50
CA ILE A 303 3.88 17.78 -16.96
C ILE A 303 2.69 18.60 -17.42
N ASP A 304 2.23 18.31 -18.63
CA ASP A 304 0.94 18.75 -19.14
C ASP A 304 -0.16 17.87 -18.53
N SER A 305 -0.89 18.44 -17.56
CA SER A 305 -1.95 17.75 -16.83
C SER A 305 -3.07 17.30 -17.76
N GLU A 306 -3.51 18.17 -18.67
CA GLU A 306 -4.67 17.91 -19.52
C GLU A 306 -4.34 16.83 -20.54
N LYS A 307 -3.15 16.90 -21.16
CA LYS A 307 -2.69 15.84 -22.04
C LYS A 307 -2.63 14.48 -21.33
N LYS A 308 -2.11 14.43 -20.09
CA LYS A 308 -2.10 13.16 -19.32
C LYS A 308 -3.50 12.67 -18.98
N ARG A 309 -4.46 13.57 -18.71
CA ARG A 309 -5.86 13.21 -18.48
C ARG A 309 -6.48 12.60 -19.74
N LEU A 310 -6.36 13.27 -20.89
CA LEU A 310 -6.85 12.79 -22.19
C LEU A 310 -6.19 11.47 -22.64
N GLU A 311 -4.95 11.20 -22.22
CA GLU A 311 -4.28 9.91 -22.45
C GLU A 311 -4.70 8.81 -21.46
N GLY A 312 -5.56 9.11 -20.48
CA GLY A 312 -5.99 8.18 -19.43
C GLY A 312 -4.91 7.87 -18.40
N LEU A 313 -3.88 8.72 -18.26
CA LEU A 313 -2.76 8.55 -17.34
C LEU A 313 -3.02 9.17 -15.95
N CYS A 314 -4.07 9.99 -15.82
CA CYS A 314 -4.52 10.54 -14.55
C CYS A 314 -5.47 9.59 -13.80
N PRO A 315 -5.49 9.60 -12.46
CA PRO A 315 -6.62 9.05 -11.72
C PRO A 315 -7.89 9.85 -12.05
N LEU A 316 -9.04 9.18 -12.12
CA LEU A 316 -10.31 9.90 -12.20
C LEU A 316 -10.55 10.68 -10.90
N THR A 317 -11.08 11.89 -11.01
CA THR A 317 -11.54 12.67 -9.86
C THR A 317 -12.71 11.97 -9.16
N PRO A 318 -13.02 12.31 -7.90
CA PRO A 318 -14.20 11.77 -7.25
C PRO A 318 -15.51 12.15 -7.97
N GLY A 319 -15.57 13.31 -8.64
CA GLY A 319 -16.72 13.72 -9.46
C GLY A 319 -16.89 12.85 -10.70
N GLU A 320 -15.84 12.72 -11.51
CA GLU A 320 -15.81 11.83 -12.69
C GLU A 320 -16.15 10.38 -12.30
N THR A 321 -15.57 9.89 -11.20
CA THR A 321 -15.85 8.55 -10.68
C THR A 321 -17.33 8.39 -10.30
N THR A 322 -17.96 9.44 -9.75
CA THR A 322 -19.39 9.42 -9.40
C THR A 322 -20.25 9.27 -10.65
N LEU A 323 -19.95 10.04 -11.70
CA LEU A 323 -20.65 9.94 -13.00
C LEU A 323 -20.53 8.53 -13.58
N VAL A 324 -19.32 7.96 -13.57
CA VAL A 324 -19.06 6.62 -14.09
C VAL A 324 -19.82 5.54 -13.32
N LEU A 325 -19.81 5.58 -11.98
CA LEU A 325 -20.55 4.60 -11.18
C LEU A 325 -22.07 4.68 -11.44
N LYS A 326 -22.60 5.90 -11.53
CA LYS A 326 -24.02 6.12 -11.84
C LYS A 326 -24.36 5.64 -13.25
N ALA A 327 -23.51 5.94 -14.23
CA ALA A 327 -23.67 5.51 -15.62
C ALA A 327 -23.58 3.99 -15.80
N LEU A 328 -22.76 3.31 -14.99
CA LEU A 328 -22.69 1.84 -14.93
C LEU A 328 -23.96 1.20 -14.32
N GLY A 329 -24.86 2.00 -13.75
CA GLY A 329 -26.14 1.55 -13.21
C GLY A 329 -26.11 1.13 -11.74
N PHE A 330 -25.09 1.51 -10.97
CA PHE A 330 -25.14 1.31 -9.52
C PHE A 330 -26.27 2.15 -8.92
N PRO A 331 -27.22 1.55 -8.18
CA PRO A 331 -28.32 2.30 -7.59
C PRO A 331 -27.82 3.20 -6.45
N ARG A 332 -28.57 4.27 -6.16
CA ARG A 332 -28.25 5.26 -5.12
C ARG A 332 -28.03 4.64 -3.74
N ASP A 333 -28.75 3.59 -3.39
CA ASP A 333 -28.62 2.89 -2.11
C ASP A 333 -27.41 1.93 -2.05
N THR A 334 -26.62 1.82 -3.13
CA THR A 334 -25.39 1.03 -3.15
C THR A 334 -24.47 1.43 -2.01
N ARG A 335 -24.02 0.43 -1.24
CA ARG A 335 -23.02 0.65 -0.21
C ARG A 335 -21.62 0.62 -0.81
N VAL A 336 -20.91 1.74 -0.65
CA VAL A 336 -19.59 1.96 -1.25
C VAL A 336 -18.56 2.08 -0.13
N TYR A 337 -17.66 1.09 -0.04
CA TYR A 337 -16.46 1.22 0.78
C TYR A 337 -15.37 1.95 0.00
N ILE A 338 -14.87 3.07 0.53
CA ILE A 338 -13.77 3.81 -0.08
C ILE A 338 -12.44 3.27 0.45
N ALA A 339 -11.69 2.57 -0.41
CA ALA A 339 -10.33 2.13 -0.16
C ALA A 339 -9.36 3.22 -0.65
N SER A 340 -8.90 4.07 0.25
CA SER A 340 -7.96 5.15 -0.07
C SER A 340 -7.16 5.59 1.16
N GLY A 341 -6.05 6.29 0.90
CA GLY A 341 -5.47 7.21 1.87
C GLY A 341 -6.35 8.45 2.08
N GLU A 342 -5.72 9.54 2.51
CA GLU A 342 -6.39 10.82 2.62
C GLU A 342 -6.68 11.40 1.22
N ILE A 343 -7.97 11.60 0.94
CA ILE A 343 -8.42 12.19 -0.33
C ILE A 343 -8.07 13.67 -0.34
N TYR A 344 -7.37 14.12 -1.39
CA TYR A 344 -6.98 15.50 -1.53
C TYR A 344 -8.20 16.42 -1.72
N GLY A 345 -8.26 17.51 -0.95
CA GLY A 345 -9.47 18.34 -0.82
C GLY A 345 -10.56 17.76 0.10
N GLY A 346 -10.35 16.59 0.69
CA GLY A 346 -11.16 16.01 1.75
C GLY A 346 -12.66 15.92 1.44
N GLU A 347 -13.47 16.33 2.42
CA GLU A 347 -14.94 16.27 2.37
C GLU A 347 -15.54 17.08 1.22
N LYS A 348 -14.94 18.23 0.86
CA LYS A 348 -15.35 19.04 -0.29
C LYS A 348 -15.30 18.20 -1.58
N ARG A 349 -14.21 17.45 -1.76
CA ARG A 349 -14.02 16.63 -2.97
C ARG A 349 -14.95 15.40 -2.99
N LEU A 350 -15.29 14.86 -1.83
CA LEU A 350 -16.19 13.71 -1.70
C LEU A 350 -17.68 14.06 -1.71
N ALA A 351 -18.05 15.34 -1.64
CA ALA A 351 -19.44 15.78 -1.51
C ALA A 351 -20.35 15.26 -2.63
N VAL A 352 -19.87 15.28 -3.89
CA VAL A 352 -20.63 14.80 -5.05
C VAL A 352 -20.91 13.30 -4.93
N LEU A 353 -19.86 12.52 -4.60
CA LEU A 353 -19.97 11.08 -4.41
C LEU A 353 -20.93 10.73 -3.27
N LYS A 354 -20.87 11.45 -2.13
CA LYS A 354 -21.79 11.27 -0.99
C LYS A 354 -23.23 11.63 -1.31
N THR A 355 -23.44 12.62 -2.18
CA THR A 355 -24.79 13.03 -2.58
C THR A 355 -25.45 11.98 -3.47
N GLU A 356 -24.68 11.34 -4.36
CA GLU A 356 -25.17 10.29 -5.26
C GLU A 356 -25.23 8.92 -4.58
N PHE A 357 -24.28 8.62 -3.68
CA PHE A 357 -24.21 7.36 -2.92
C PHE A 357 -24.13 7.67 -1.42
N PRO A 358 -25.27 7.87 -0.72
CA PRO A 358 -25.29 8.21 0.71
C PRO A 358 -24.71 7.11 1.61
N ASN A 359 -24.70 5.85 1.18
CA ASN A 359 -24.20 4.70 1.96
C ASN A 359 -22.68 4.50 1.82
N ILE A 360 -21.92 5.59 1.78
CA ILE A 360 -20.45 5.53 1.76
C ILE A 360 -19.90 5.24 3.14
N VAL A 361 -18.91 4.35 3.18
CA VAL A 361 -18.22 3.94 4.41
C VAL A 361 -16.71 3.95 4.19
N ARG A 362 -15.98 4.31 5.25
CA ARG A 362 -14.51 4.22 5.32
C ARG A 362 -14.12 3.40 6.55
N LYS A 363 -12.87 2.95 6.61
CA LYS A 363 -12.35 2.19 7.77
C LYS A 363 -12.55 2.91 9.10
N GLU A 364 -12.43 4.23 9.12
CA GLU A 364 -12.67 5.11 10.27
C GLU A 364 -14.13 5.13 10.73
N MET A 365 -15.07 4.73 9.88
CA MET A 365 -16.50 4.63 10.22
C MET A 365 -16.91 3.23 10.69
N LEU A 366 -16.08 2.22 10.41
CA LEU A 366 -16.37 0.82 10.75
C LEU A 366 -15.72 0.36 12.06
N LEU A 367 -14.69 1.07 12.51
CA LEU A 367 -13.84 0.70 13.63
C LEU A 367 -13.79 1.83 14.65
N SER A 368 -13.65 1.46 15.93
CA SER A 368 -13.43 2.45 16.98
C SER A 368 -12.00 3.01 16.93
N ASP A 369 -11.80 4.19 17.53
CA ASP A 369 -10.48 4.82 17.63
C ASP A 369 -9.46 3.92 18.35
N ASP A 370 -9.88 3.18 19.38
CA ASP A 370 -9.01 2.26 20.12
C ASP A 370 -8.54 1.09 19.24
N GLU A 371 -9.39 0.61 18.34
CA GLU A 371 -9.05 -0.47 17.41
C GLU A 371 -8.15 -0.01 16.28
N LEU A 372 -8.29 1.24 15.83
CA LEU A 372 -7.45 1.82 14.78
C LEU A 372 -6.12 2.36 15.30
N ARG A 373 -6.06 2.81 16.55
CA ARG A 373 -4.86 3.44 17.15
C ARG A 373 -3.55 2.68 16.91
N PRO A 374 -3.49 1.33 17.01
CA PRO A 374 -2.25 0.59 16.73
C PRO A 374 -1.77 0.69 15.27
N PHE A 375 -2.67 1.00 14.33
CA PHE A 375 -2.43 0.99 12.89
C PHE A 375 -2.26 2.39 12.30
N GLN A 376 -2.75 3.44 12.96
CA GLN A 376 -2.79 4.82 12.44
C GLN A 376 -1.43 5.39 12.01
N LYS A 377 -0.32 4.97 12.65
CA LYS A 377 1.04 5.40 12.30
C LYS A 377 1.74 4.50 11.27
N HIS A 378 1.03 3.47 10.79
CA HIS A 378 1.55 2.44 9.91
C HIS A 378 0.70 2.38 8.63
N SER A 379 0.96 3.30 7.70
CA SER A 379 0.28 3.41 6.41
C SER A 379 0.19 2.07 5.65
N THR A 380 1.21 1.22 5.77
CA THR A 380 1.30 -0.10 5.15
C THR A 380 0.31 -1.07 5.76
N GLN A 381 0.08 -1.00 7.08
CA GLN A 381 -0.93 -1.83 7.75
C GLN A 381 -2.34 -1.33 7.43
N MET A 382 -2.56 -0.01 7.36
CA MET A 382 -3.83 0.57 6.92
C MET A 382 -4.18 0.17 5.48
N ALA A 383 -3.20 0.19 4.58
CA ALA A 383 -3.36 -0.31 3.22
C ALA A 383 -3.63 -1.83 3.15
N ALA A 384 -3.15 -2.60 4.14
CA ALA A 384 -3.45 -4.03 4.22
C ALA A 384 -4.91 -4.30 4.58
N LEU A 385 -5.52 -3.47 5.45
CA LEU A 385 -6.95 -3.53 5.73
C LEU A 385 -7.78 -3.23 4.47
N ASP A 386 -7.43 -2.17 3.77
CA ASP A 386 -8.08 -1.80 2.51
C ASP A 386 -7.93 -2.92 1.46
N TYR A 387 -6.76 -3.57 1.39
CA TYR A 387 -6.52 -4.73 0.53
C TYR A 387 -7.46 -5.90 0.85
N LEU A 388 -7.58 -6.27 2.13
CA LEU A 388 -8.45 -7.38 2.55
C LEU A 388 -9.91 -7.11 2.19
N VAL A 389 -10.41 -5.90 2.48
CA VAL A 389 -11.79 -5.50 2.16
C VAL A 389 -12.01 -5.48 0.63
N SER A 390 -11.05 -4.98 -0.14
CA SER A 390 -11.11 -4.96 -1.61
C SER A 390 -11.17 -6.34 -2.25
N VAL A 391 -10.43 -7.32 -1.69
CA VAL A 391 -10.49 -8.71 -2.16
C VAL A 391 -11.83 -9.36 -1.83
N ALA A 392 -12.42 -9.01 -0.67
CA ALA A 392 -13.67 -9.59 -0.18
C ALA A 392 -14.96 -8.96 -0.74
N SER A 393 -14.89 -7.82 -1.43
CA SER A 393 -16.06 -7.10 -1.94
C SER A 393 -16.77 -7.81 -3.10
N ASP A 394 -18.03 -7.48 -3.33
CA ASP A 394 -18.80 -8.04 -4.45
C ASP A 394 -18.30 -7.48 -5.78
N VAL A 395 -18.06 -6.17 -5.83
CA VAL A 395 -17.43 -5.49 -6.95
C VAL A 395 -16.24 -4.67 -6.47
N PHE A 396 -15.16 -4.70 -7.23
CA PHE A 396 -14.00 -3.84 -7.03
C PHE A 396 -13.86 -2.89 -8.23
N VAL A 397 -13.78 -1.60 -7.97
CA VAL A 397 -13.65 -0.55 -8.99
C VAL A 397 -12.46 0.34 -8.63
N PRO A 398 -11.32 0.24 -9.31
CA PRO A 398 -10.21 1.15 -9.11
C PRO A 398 -10.34 2.41 -9.99
N SER A 399 -10.18 3.60 -9.41
CA SER A 399 -10.15 4.87 -10.17
C SER A 399 -8.82 5.09 -10.90
N ASN A 400 -7.81 4.26 -10.63
CA ASN A 400 -6.49 4.31 -11.25
C ASN A 400 -5.83 2.92 -11.32
N ASP A 401 -5.06 2.67 -12.38
CA ASP A 401 -4.34 1.39 -12.63
C ASP A 401 -3.02 1.30 -11.82
N GLY A 402 -3.11 1.51 -10.51
CA GLY A 402 -1.98 1.46 -9.59
C GLY A 402 -1.63 0.05 -9.10
N ASN A 403 -0.56 -0.06 -8.30
CA ASN A 403 -0.10 -1.35 -7.74
C ASN A 403 -1.18 -2.09 -6.94
N MET A 404 -1.97 -1.38 -6.14
CA MET A 404 -3.07 -2.00 -5.39
C MET A 404 -4.15 -2.55 -6.32
N ALA A 405 -4.57 -1.77 -7.33
CA ALA A 405 -5.56 -2.19 -8.30
C ALA A 405 -5.14 -3.51 -8.98
N LYS A 406 -3.89 -3.58 -9.44
CA LYS A 406 -3.30 -4.76 -10.07
C LYS A 406 -3.29 -5.98 -9.14
N VAL A 407 -2.71 -5.85 -7.94
CA VAL A 407 -2.56 -6.99 -7.04
C VAL A 407 -3.92 -7.49 -6.51
N VAL A 408 -4.87 -6.58 -6.25
CA VAL A 408 -6.24 -6.94 -5.87
C VAL A 408 -6.94 -7.66 -7.02
N GLU A 409 -6.86 -7.15 -8.25
CA GLU A 409 -7.46 -7.80 -9.41
C GLU A 409 -6.95 -9.24 -9.58
N GLY A 410 -5.63 -9.44 -9.52
CA GLY A 410 -5.07 -10.78 -9.62
C GLY A 410 -5.48 -11.70 -8.48
N HIS A 411 -5.60 -11.18 -7.26
CA HIS A 411 -6.10 -11.96 -6.12
C HIS A 411 -7.58 -12.35 -6.32
N ARG A 412 -8.42 -11.42 -6.75
CA ARG A 412 -9.85 -11.67 -7.06
C ARG A 412 -10.01 -12.69 -8.18
N ARG A 413 -9.13 -12.67 -9.20
CA ARG A 413 -9.03 -13.71 -10.24
C ARG A 413 -8.65 -15.07 -9.63
N PHE A 414 -7.66 -15.10 -8.73
CA PHE A 414 -7.18 -16.31 -8.09
C PHE A 414 -8.21 -16.99 -7.17
N THR A 415 -8.96 -16.22 -6.37
CA THR A 415 -9.90 -16.79 -5.38
C THR A 415 -11.25 -17.20 -5.96
N GLY A 416 -11.60 -16.76 -7.16
CA GLY A 416 -12.88 -17.17 -7.76
C GLY A 416 -13.37 -16.35 -8.95
N PHE A 417 -12.53 -15.52 -9.56
CA PHE A 417 -12.96 -14.55 -10.58
C PHE A 417 -14.03 -13.56 -10.06
N HIS A 418 -13.82 -13.01 -8.87
CA HIS A 418 -14.72 -11.98 -8.34
C HIS A 418 -14.71 -10.73 -9.25
N LYS A 419 -15.88 -10.07 -9.38
CA LYS A 419 -16.12 -8.97 -10.33
C LYS A 419 -15.18 -7.79 -10.07
N THR A 420 -14.25 -7.51 -10.98
CA THR A 420 -13.49 -6.24 -11.00
C THR A 420 -13.87 -5.51 -12.28
N ILE A 421 -14.25 -4.23 -12.16
CA ILE A 421 -14.55 -3.35 -13.30
C ILE A 421 -13.32 -2.49 -13.53
N GLN A 422 -12.50 -2.86 -14.51
CA GLN A 422 -11.34 -2.05 -14.90
C GLN A 422 -11.78 -0.92 -15.84
N LEU A 423 -11.66 0.31 -15.35
CA LEU A 423 -12.11 1.51 -16.05
C LEU A 423 -11.20 1.85 -17.24
N ASP A 424 -11.77 1.99 -18.44
CA ASP A 424 -11.03 2.53 -19.60
C ASP A 424 -10.96 4.06 -19.50
N LYS A 425 -10.05 4.55 -18.65
CA LYS A 425 -9.96 5.97 -18.30
C LYS A 425 -9.83 6.89 -19.51
N LYS A 426 -9.10 6.46 -20.54
CA LYS A 426 -8.92 7.26 -21.77
C LYS A 426 -10.26 7.48 -22.47
N LYS A 427 -11.04 6.41 -22.66
CA LYS A 427 -12.36 6.51 -23.27
C LYS A 427 -13.42 7.14 -22.36
N LEU A 428 -13.29 6.93 -21.04
CA LEU A 428 -14.17 7.57 -20.07
C LEU A 428 -14.00 9.09 -20.04
N VAL A 429 -12.77 9.59 -20.07
CA VAL A 429 -12.51 11.04 -20.14
C VAL A 429 -13.17 11.65 -21.38
N GLU A 430 -13.00 11.03 -22.55
CA GLU A 430 -13.67 11.46 -23.79
C GLU A 430 -15.20 11.52 -23.64
N LEU A 431 -15.82 10.48 -23.06
CA LEU A 431 -17.27 10.45 -22.84
C LEU A 431 -17.74 11.46 -21.79
N ILE A 432 -16.94 11.70 -20.76
CA ILE A 432 -17.26 12.67 -19.70
C ILE A 432 -17.23 14.08 -20.27
N ASP A 433 -16.19 14.43 -21.02
CA ASP A 433 -16.05 15.76 -21.63
C ASP A 433 -17.24 16.03 -22.57
N LEU A 434 -17.59 15.07 -23.44
CA LEU A 434 -18.78 15.18 -24.31
C LEU A 434 -20.09 15.35 -23.53
N PHE A 435 -20.23 14.70 -22.38
CA PHE A 435 -21.41 14.86 -21.52
C PHE A 435 -21.43 16.23 -20.83
N GLU A 436 -20.29 16.70 -20.32
CA GLU A 436 -20.16 18.00 -19.65
C GLU A 436 -20.35 19.17 -20.63
N ASP A 437 -19.89 19.01 -21.88
CA ASP A 437 -20.07 19.96 -22.98
C ASP A 437 -21.48 19.90 -23.61
N GLN A 438 -22.37 19.05 -23.07
CA GLN A 438 -23.76 18.86 -23.52
C GLN A 438 -23.89 18.31 -24.94
N GLU A 439 -22.85 17.65 -25.45
CA GLU A 439 -22.87 16.93 -26.72
C GLU A 439 -23.50 15.54 -26.60
N LEU A 440 -23.58 14.98 -25.39
CA LEU A 440 -24.30 13.74 -25.06
C LEU A 440 -25.39 13.99 -24.02
N SER A 441 -26.57 13.40 -24.23
CA SER A 441 -27.56 13.24 -23.16
C SER A 441 -27.10 12.24 -22.10
N TRP A 442 -27.76 12.26 -20.93
CA TRP A 442 -27.46 11.29 -19.86
C TRP A 442 -27.67 9.85 -20.31
N GLU A 443 -28.73 9.60 -21.08
CA GLU A 443 -29.07 8.28 -21.62
C GLU A 443 -27.97 7.78 -22.56
N GLU A 444 -27.50 8.62 -23.49
CA GLU A 444 -26.42 8.28 -24.42
C GLU A 444 -25.10 8.04 -23.69
N PHE A 445 -24.74 8.91 -22.74
CA PHE A 445 -23.56 8.73 -21.89
C PHE A 445 -23.62 7.41 -21.11
N SER A 446 -24.75 7.10 -20.47
CA SER A 446 -24.91 5.86 -19.68
C SER A 446 -24.81 4.61 -20.56
N VAL A 447 -25.41 4.62 -21.75
CA VAL A 447 -25.31 3.50 -22.70
C VAL A 447 -23.86 3.32 -23.15
N ALA A 448 -23.19 4.40 -23.58
CA ALA A 448 -21.80 4.33 -24.03
C ALA A 448 -20.84 3.83 -22.94
N VAL A 449 -21.01 4.28 -21.69
CA VAL A 449 -20.22 3.81 -20.55
C VAL A 449 -20.46 2.32 -20.28
N LYS A 450 -21.71 1.84 -20.36
CA LYS A 450 -22.02 0.41 -20.17
C LYS A 450 -21.39 -0.43 -21.29
N GLU A 451 -21.61 -0.07 -22.55
CA GLU A 451 -21.06 -0.76 -23.72
C GLU A 451 -19.52 -0.84 -23.67
N LEU A 452 -18.86 0.25 -23.26
CA LEU A 452 -17.41 0.30 -23.06
C LEU A 452 -16.89 -0.75 -22.06
N HIS A 453 -17.73 -1.19 -21.10
CA HIS A 453 -17.33 -2.06 -20.00
C HIS A 453 -17.96 -3.47 -20.01
N GLU A 454 -18.89 -3.80 -20.91
CA GLU A 454 -19.53 -5.13 -21.00
C GLU A 454 -18.51 -6.29 -21.08
N GLY A 455 -17.39 -6.08 -21.78
CA GLY A 455 -16.30 -7.06 -21.93
C GLY A 455 -15.14 -6.92 -20.93
N ARG A 456 -15.14 -5.91 -20.06
CA ARG A 456 -14.00 -5.54 -19.19
C ARG A 456 -14.13 -6.05 -17.75
N ILE A 457 -15.05 -6.97 -17.53
CA ILE A 457 -15.30 -7.62 -16.24
C ILE A 457 -14.44 -8.88 -16.16
N SER A 458 -13.65 -9.05 -15.09
CA SER A 458 -12.60 -10.10 -14.85
C SER A 458 -12.78 -11.49 -15.51
N GLN A 459 -12.62 -11.60 -16.83
CA GLN A 459 -12.64 -12.87 -17.54
C GLN A 459 -11.27 -13.55 -17.52
N PRO A 460 -11.19 -14.90 -17.52
CA PRO A 460 -9.93 -15.60 -17.67
C PRO A 460 -9.28 -15.29 -19.03
N THR A 461 -8.18 -14.55 -19.02
CA THR A 461 -7.41 -14.21 -20.23
C THR A 461 -5.97 -14.71 -20.10
N ARG A 462 -5.30 -14.96 -21.23
CA ARG A 462 -3.84 -15.12 -21.22
C ARG A 462 -3.21 -13.74 -21.13
N ARG A 463 -2.08 -13.63 -20.44
CA ARG A 463 -1.30 -12.39 -20.42
C ARG A 463 -0.78 -12.08 -21.82
N ARG A 464 -0.93 -10.82 -22.22
CA ARG A 464 -0.33 -10.28 -23.43
C ARG A 464 1.20 -10.30 -23.33
N VAL A 465 1.84 -10.76 -24.40
CA VAL A 465 3.30 -10.80 -24.57
C VAL A 465 3.63 -9.80 -25.69
N ILE A 466 4.58 -8.90 -25.44
CA ILE A 466 5.04 -7.91 -26.41
C ILE A 466 6.55 -8.08 -26.56
N PRO A 467 7.02 -8.65 -27.68
CA PRO A 467 8.44 -8.90 -27.90
C PRO A 467 9.29 -7.63 -27.72
N GLY A 468 10.33 -7.71 -26.88
CA GLY A 468 11.24 -6.60 -26.61
C GLY A 468 10.70 -5.51 -25.69
N GLN A 469 9.43 -5.59 -25.26
CA GLN A 469 8.73 -4.57 -24.48
C GLN A 469 8.08 -5.19 -23.23
N PRO A 470 8.89 -5.75 -22.30
CA PRO A 470 8.36 -6.49 -21.15
C PRO A 470 7.65 -5.60 -20.12
N LYS A 471 7.84 -4.28 -20.17
CA LYS A 471 7.19 -3.30 -19.31
C LYS A 471 5.75 -3.04 -19.75
N GLU A 472 5.47 -3.20 -21.04
CA GLU A 472 4.20 -2.96 -21.72
C GLU A 472 3.32 -4.24 -21.78
N GLU A 473 3.89 -5.38 -21.39
CA GLU A 473 3.18 -6.63 -21.17
C GLU A 473 2.17 -6.55 -20.03
N ASP A 474 1.19 -7.45 -20.04
CA ASP A 474 0.29 -7.60 -18.90
C ASP A 474 1.09 -7.96 -17.66
N TYR A 475 0.79 -7.28 -16.55
CA TYR A 475 1.49 -7.50 -15.30
C TYR A 475 1.11 -8.85 -14.68
N PHE A 476 2.11 -9.62 -14.24
CA PHE A 476 1.89 -10.95 -13.65
C PHE A 476 0.87 -10.93 -12.50
N TYR A 477 1.01 -9.96 -11.58
CA TYR A 477 0.17 -9.89 -10.39
C TYR A 477 -1.24 -9.33 -10.65
N ALA A 478 -1.49 -8.75 -11.84
CA ALA A 478 -2.84 -8.41 -12.30
C ALA A 478 -3.53 -9.60 -12.96
N ASN A 479 -2.77 -10.40 -13.74
CA ASN A 479 -3.32 -11.57 -14.43
C ASN A 479 -2.43 -12.82 -14.19
N PRO A 480 -2.61 -13.49 -13.04
CA PRO A 480 -1.80 -14.65 -12.64
C PRO A 480 -2.33 -15.95 -13.28
N HIS A 481 -2.51 -15.97 -14.61
CA HIS A 481 -3.28 -17.01 -15.32
C HIS A 481 -2.73 -18.44 -15.14
N GLU A 482 -1.43 -18.62 -14.89
CA GLU A 482 -0.81 -19.92 -14.58
C GLU A 482 -1.29 -20.53 -13.27
N CYS A 483 -1.84 -19.70 -12.37
CA CYS A 483 -2.31 -20.09 -11.04
C CYS A 483 -3.76 -20.60 -11.05
N LEU A 484 -4.52 -20.35 -12.13
CA LEU A 484 -5.99 -20.47 -12.15
C LEU A 484 -6.52 -21.87 -12.49
N GLY A 485 -5.65 -22.89 -12.53
CA GLY A 485 -6.01 -24.28 -12.88
C GLY A 485 -6.47 -24.48 -14.33
N PRO A 486 -6.88 -25.70 -14.73
CA PRO A 486 -7.33 -26.01 -16.09
C PRO A 486 -8.61 -25.27 -16.48
N ALA A 487 -8.74 -24.92 -17.77
CA ALA A 487 -9.83 -24.10 -18.33
C ALA A 487 -11.25 -24.58 -18.02
N ARG A 488 -11.45 -25.89 -17.83
CA ARG A 488 -12.76 -26.51 -17.63
C ARG A 488 -13.45 -26.08 -16.32
N LYS A 489 -12.70 -25.96 -15.22
CA LYS A 489 -13.22 -25.45 -13.94
C LYS A 489 -13.46 -23.93 -13.94
N ARG A 490 -12.93 -23.21 -14.94
CA ARG A 490 -13.07 -21.75 -15.07
C ARG A 490 -14.44 -21.34 -15.64
N ARG A 491 -14.97 -22.11 -16.60
CA ARG A 491 -16.30 -21.85 -17.21
C ARG A 491 -17.48 -22.18 -16.30
N GLU A 492 -17.35 -23.16 -15.40
CA GLU A 492 -18.43 -23.54 -14.48
C GLU A 492 -18.67 -22.49 -13.37
N ARG A 493 -17.63 -21.80 -12.89
CA ARG A 493 -17.75 -20.75 -11.85
C ARG A 493 -18.30 -19.42 -12.36
N LEU A 494 -18.14 -19.12 -13.65
CA LEU A 494 -18.61 -17.87 -14.27
C LEU A 494 -20.12 -17.88 -14.57
N LYS A 495 -20.79 -19.05 -14.52
CA LYS A 495 -22.24 -19.16 -14.76
C LYS A 495 -23.12 -18.61 -13.64
N HIS A 496 -22.53 -18.16 -12.53
CA HIS A 496 -23.26 -17.66 -11.35
C HIS A 496 -23.05 -16.16 -11.08
N ILE A 497 -22.48 -15.42 -12.03
CA ILE A 497 -22.38 -13.96 -11.96
C ILE A 497 -23.36 -13.40 -12.99
N GLU A 498 -24.64 -13.36 -12.65
CA GLU A 498 -25.63 -12.56 -13.38
C GLU A 498 -25.39 -11.07 -13.09
N ILE A 499 -25.75 -10.22 -14.06
CA ILE A 499 -25.38 -8.80 -14.18
C ILE A 499 -25.90 -7.97 -13.02
#